data_AF-A0A920DK62-F1
#
_entry.id   AF-A0A920DK62-F1
#
_cell.length_a   1.000
_cell.length_b   1.000
_cell.length_c   1.000
_cell.angle_alpha   90.00
_cell.angle_beta   90.00
_cell.angle_gamma   90.00
#
_symmetry.space_group_name_H-M   'P 1'
#
loop_
_entity.id
_entity.type
_entity.pdbx_description
1 polymer ?
#
loop_
_entity_poly.entity_id
_entity_poly.type
_entity_poly.pdbx_seq_one_letter_code
_entity_poly.pdbx_strand_id
1 'polypeptide(L)'
;MNSAWKQATSELAYERSGPERFLETYYMLPELVRVLGKEPDIRAKEGVGRLVAQLHTLRRMSVSVNGMLQAGKEPVLEGSIVKDVGTIWEQALPSKARELASFIDDEPGNRTNFDELLQFSTNIAPKLQFKVELPKFYEELSLVDWVYDKKDTL
;
A
#
# COMPACT_ATOMS: atom_id res chain seq x y z
N MET A 1 -22.86 -30.35 -1.19
CA MET A 1 -23.28 -28.97 -0.84
C MET A 1 -22.22 -28.18 -0.06
N ASN A 2 -21.27 -28.82 0.66
CA ASN A 2 -20.23 -28.11 1.42
C ASN A 2 -19.03 -27.59 0.58
N SER A 3 -18.76 -28.18 -0.59
CA SER A 3 -17.56 -27.84 -1.38
C SER A 3 -17.69 -26.50 -2.11
N ALA A 4 -18.87 -26.20 -2.67
CA ALA A 4 -19.13 -24.94 -3.36
C ALA A 4 -19.12 -23.73 -2.40
N TRP A 5 -19.60 -23.94 -1.17
CA TRP A 5 -19.62 -22.89 -0.15
C TRP A 5 -18.20 -22.57 0.36
N LYS A 6 -17.37 -23.59 0.60
CA LYS A 6 -15.94 -23.45 0.91
C LYS A 6 -15.14 -22.82 -0.22
N GLN A 7 -15.42 -23.21 -1.46
CA GLN A 7 -14.77 -22.63 -2.62
C GLN A 7 -15.11 -21.14 -2.74
N ALA A 8 -16.38 -20.77 -2.63
CA ALA A 8 -16.83 -19.37 -2.65
C ALA A 8 -16.25 -18.54 -1.48
N THR A 9 -16.10 -19.10 -0.28
CA THR A 9 -15.45 -18.39 0.84
C THR A 9 -13.94 -18.25 0.64
N SER A 10 -13.28 -19.24 0.04
CA SER A 10 -11.85 -19.16 -0.30
C SER A 10 -11.59 -18.14 -1.42
N GLU A 11 -12.43 -18.11 -2.46
CA GLU A 11 -12.36 -17.14 -3.55
C GLU A 11 -12.62 -15.72 -3.01
N LEU A 12 -13.63 -15.56 -2.14
CA LEU A 12 -13.95 -14.28 -1.48
C LEU A 12 -12.84 -13.83 -0.52
N ALA A 13 -12.23 -14.75 0.23
CA ALA A 13 -11.10 -14.44 1.11
C ALA A 13 -9.85 -14.11 0.29
N TYR A 14 -9.63 -14.75 -0.87
CA TYR A 14 -8.55 -14.43 -1.80
C TYR A 14 -8.74 -13.02 -2.41
N GLU A 15 -9.94 -12.71 -2.93
CA GLU A 15 -10.31 -11.37 -3.43
C GLU A 15 -10.16 -10.27 -2.37
N ARG A 16 -10.51 -10.56 -1.12
CA ARG A 16 -10.42 -9.62 0.01
C ARG A 16 -9.03 -9.54 0.64
N SER A 17 -8.21 -10.58 0.49
CA SER A 17 -6.84 -10.64 1.01
C SER A 17 -5.81 -10.11 0.02
N GLY A 18 -6.21 -9.82 -1.22
CA GLY A 18 -5.41 -9.26 -2.31
C GLY A 18 -4.46 -8.16 -1.82
N PRO A 19 -3.22 -8.49 -1.47
CA PRO A 19 -2.50 -7.69 -0.49
C PRO A 19 -1.83 -6.44 -1.06
N GLU A 20 -1.93 -6.25 -2.38
CA GLU A 20 -1.27 -5.18 -3.14
C GLU A 20 -2.28 -4.15 -3.66
N ARG A 21 -3.58 -4.47 -3.74
CA ARG A 21 -4.60 -3.63 -4.41
C ARG A 21 -5.02 -2.41 -3.60
N PHE A 22 -4.56 -2.30 -2.37
CA PHE A 22 -4.97 -1.23 -1.48
C PHE A 22 -4.12 0.02 -1.65
N LEU A 23 -2.86 -0.07 -2.11
CA LEU A 23 -1.83 0.98 -2.18
C LEU A 23 -2.13 2.20 -3.10
N GLU A 24 -3.36 2.70 -3.07
CA GLU A 24 -3.84 3.81 -3.89
C GLU A 24 -3.11 5.12 -3.59
N THR A 25 -2.55 5.32 -2.39
CA THR A 25 -1.75 6.51 -2.06
C THR A 25 -0.25 6.25 -1.98
N TYR A 26 0.21 5.01 -2.21
CA TYR A 26 1.61 4.63 -2.01
C TYR A 26 2.60 5.48 -2.80
N TYR A 27 2.22 5.98 -3.98
CA TYR A 27 3.07 6.87 -4.79
C TYR A 27 3.57 8.10 -4.03
N MET A 28 2.89 8.51 -2.95
CA MET A 28 3.34 9.61 -2.09
C MET A 28 4.63 9.28 -1.31
N LEU A 29 4.88 8.01 -0.97
CA LEU A 29 6.07 7.62 -0.21
C LEU A 29 7.38 7.75 -1.03
N PRO A 30 7.53 7.19 -2.25
CA PRO A 30 8.72 7.42 -3.06
C PRO A 30 8.86 8.89 -3.47
N GLU A 31 7.75 9.59 -3.69
CA GLU A 31 7.77 11.03 -4.01
C GLU A 31 8.23 11.88 -2.82
N LEU A 32 7.82 11.54 -1.60
CA LEU A 32 8.34 12.12 -0.36
C LEU A 32 9.87 11.92 -0.25
N VAL A 33 10.35 10.70 -0.49
CA VAL A 33 11.79 10.42 -0.47
C VAL A 33 12.53 11.23 -1.53
N ARG A 34 11.93 11.38 -2.72
CA ARG A 34 12.50 12.17 -3.82
C ARG A 34 12.65 13.65 -3.44
N VAL A 35 11.59 14.27 -2.91
CA VAL A 35 11.61 15.70 -2.54
C VAL A 35 12.52 15.98 -1.35
N LEU A 36 12.63 15.04 -0.40
CA LEU A 36 13.55 15.13 0.74
C LEU A 36 15.03 15.12 0.34
N GLY A 37 15.34 14.62 -0.86
CA GLY A 37 16.70 14.61 -1.39
C GLY A 37 17.66 13.67 -0.66
N LYS A 38 18.96 13.88 -0.88
CA LYS A 38 20.02 12.97 -0.38
C LYS A 38 20.35 13.18 1.09
N GLU A 39 20.22 14.40 1.59
CA GLU A 39 20.61 14.79 2.95
C GLU A 39 19.43 15.36 3.76
N PRO A 40 18.36 14.56 3.99
CA PRO A 40 17.26 15.00 4.84
C PRO A 40 17.73 15.19 6.29
N ASP A 41 17.03 16.06 7.01
CA ASP A 41 17.23 16.22 8.46
C ASP A 41 16.85 14.95 9.24
N ILE A 42 17.18 14.93 10.53
CA ILE A 42 16.94 13.76 11.40
C ILE A 42 15.43 13.44 11.48
N ARG A 43 14.57 14.45 11.56
CA ARG A 43 13.11 14.28 11.68
C ARG A 43 12.54 13.60 10.43
N ALA A 44 12.95 14.05 9.26
CA ALA A 44 12.55 13.48 7.98
C ALA A 44 13.03 12.03 7.83
N LYS A 45 14.30 11.76 8.20
CA LYS A 45 14.87 10.40 8.20
C LYS A 45 14.05 9.45 9.10
N GLU A 46 13.76 9.86 10.33
CA GLU A 46 12.96 9.06 11.27
C GLU A 46 11.52 8.86 10.79
N GLY A 47 10.90 9.91 10.25
CA GLY A 47 9.54 9.86 9.71
C GLY A 47 9.39 8.91 8.54
N VAL A 48 10.29 9.00 7.55
CA VAL A 48 10.34 8.06 6.42
C VAL A 48 10.61 6.64 6.90
N GLY A 49 11.58 6.45 7.80
CA GLY A 49 11.89 5.14 8.37
C GLY A 49 10.68 4.49 9.03
N ARG A 50 9.86 5.27 9.75
CA ARG A 50 8.62 4.79 10.37
C ARG A 50 7.58 4.38 9.33
N LEU A 51 7.36 5.19 8.29
CA LEU A 51 6.41 4.87 7.21
C LEU A 51 6.82 3.58 6.48
N VAL A 52 8.11 3.42 6.19
CA VAL A 52 8.67 2.22 5.55
C VAL A 52 8.55 0.99 6.45
N ALA A 53 8.85 1.10 7.74
CA ALA A 53 8.70 0.00 8.69
C ALA A 53 7.25 -0.48 8.82
N GLN A 54 6.30 0.46 8.85
CA GLN A 54 4.86 0.15 8.85
C GLN A 54 4.45 -0.58 7.56
N LEU A 55 4.89 -0.09 6.40
CA LEU A 55 4.62 -0.73 5.11
C LEU A 55 5.19 -2.16 5.06
N HIS A 56 6.41 -2.37 5.54
CA HIS A 56 7.00 -3.72 5.65
C HIS A 56 6.20 -4.64 6.57
N THR A 57 5.65 -4.11 7.66
CA THR A 57 4.80 -4.86 8.58
C THR A 57 3.50 -5.26 7.90
N LEU A 58 2.82 -4.33 7.23
CA LEU A 58 1.63 -4.61 6.42
C LEU A 58 1.92 -5.69 5.37
N ARG A 59 3.04 -5.58 4.65
CA ARG A 59 3.49 -6.59 3.68
C ARG A 59 3.64 -7.97 4.31
N ARG A 60 4.22 -8.07 5.51
CA ARG A 60 4.37 -9.34 6.24
C ARG A 60 3.04 -9.92 6.69
N MET A 61 2.13 -9.08 7.20
CA MET A 61 0.79 -9.51 7.60
C MET A 61 0.01 -10.06 6.40
N SER A 62 0.05 -9.35 5.29
CA SER A 62 -0.49 -9.76 4.00
C SER A 62 0.03 -11.13 3.52
N VAL A 63 1.35 -11.33 3.53
CA VAL A 63 1.97 -12.62 3.18
C VAL A 63 1.52 -13.74 4.13
N SER A 64 1.38 -13.46 5.42
CA SER A 64 0.89 -14.42 6.42
C SER A 64 -0.55 -14.86 6.13
N VAL A 65 -1.45 -13.92 5.80
CA VAL A 65 -2.84 -14.22 5.41
C VAL A 65 -2.87 -15.13 4.19
N ASN A 66 -2.08 -14.81 3.16
CA ASN A 66 -2.00 -15.66 1.98
C ASN A 66 -1.44 -17.07 2.29
N GLY A 67 -0.44 -17.17 3.16
CA GLY A 67 0.08 -18.46 3.62
C GLY A 67 -0.97 -19.30 4.36
N MET A 68 -1.86 -18.66 5.13
CA MET A 68 -2.99 -19.34 5.78
C MET A 68 -4.02 -19.85 4.77
N LEU A 69 -4.35 -19.05 3.74
CA LEU A 69 -5.24 -19.48 2.65
C LEU A 69 -4.66 -20.68 1.89
N GLN A 70 -3.37 -20.64 1.55
CA GLN A 70 -2.68 -21.76 0.89
C GLN A 70 -2.68 -23.03 1.73
N ALA A 71 -2.67 -22.90 3.07
CA ALA A 71 -2.80 -24.01 4.00
C ALA A 71 -4.26 -24.50 4.19
N GLY A 72 -5.22 -24.00 3.40
CA GLY A 72 -6.63 -24.36 3.47
C GLY A 72 -7.37 -23.81 4.68
N LYS A 73 -6.83 -22.77 5.34
CA LYS A 73 -7.49 -22.08 6.46
C LYS A 73 -8.39 -20.96 5.93
N GLU A 74 -9.26 -20.46 6.81
CA GLU A 74 -10.17 -19.34 6.55
C GLU A 74 -9.80 -18.13 7.43
N PRO A 75 -8.75 -17.34 7.09
CA PRO A 75 -8.22 -16.24 7.92
C PRO A 75 -9.06 -14.96 7.79
N VAL A 76 -10.36 -15.04 8.10
CA VAL A 76 -11.31 -13.94 7.92
C VAL A 76 -10.95 -12.74 8.80
N LEU A 77 -10.61 -12.99 10.07
CA LEU A 77 -10.26 -11.94 11.02
C LEU A 77 -8.93 -11.30 10.66
N GLU A 78 -7.90 -12.09 10.39
CA GLU A 78 -6.57 -11.60 10.03
C GLU A 78 -6.64 -10.76 8.76
N GLY A 79 -7.36 -11.23 7.73
CA GLY A 79 -7.61 -10.45 6.52
C GLY A 79 -8.30 -9.11 6.79
N SER A 80 -9.29 -9.07 7.68
CA SER A 80 -9.96 -7.81 8.06
C SER A 80 -9.02 -6.84 8.78
N ILE A 81 -8.14 -7.34 9.65
CA ILE A 81 -7.16 -6.52 10.37
C ILE A 81 -6.14 -5.93 9.40
N VAL A 82 -5.59 -6.73 8.47
CA VAL A 82 -4.64 -6.22 7.46
C VAL A 82 -5.27 -5.11 6.65
N LYS A 83 -6.52 -5.28 6.21
CA LYS A 83 -7.26 -4.28 5.44
C LYS A 83 -7.48 -2.99 6.24
N ASP A 84 -7.92 -3.09 7.49
CA ASP A 84 -8.20 -1.93 8.33
C ASP A 84 -6.93 -1.12 8.62
N VAL A 85 -5.86 -1.80 9.07
CA VAL A 85 -4.58 -1.13 9.36
C VAL A 85 -3.95 -0.56 8.09
N GLY A 86 -4.07 -1.26 6.96
CA GLY A 86 -3.63 -0.75 5.66
C GLY A 86 -4.35 0.54 5.28
N THR A 87 -5.68 0.54 5.38
CA THR A 87 -6.52 1.71 5.08
C THR A 87 -6.14 2.92 5.94
N ILE A 88 -5.91 2.71 7.24
CA ILE A 88 -5.47 3.78 8.15
C ILE A 88 -4.12 4.35 7.73
N TRP A 89 -3.16 3.49 7.37
CA TRP A 89 -1.83 3.91 6.94
C TRP A 89 -1.90 4.77 5.68
N GLU A 90 -2.68 4.34 4.69
CA GLU A 90 -2.86 5.04 3.41
C GLU A 90 -3.54 6.40 3.57
N GLN A 91 -4.53 6.48 4.45
CA GLN A 91 -5.21 7.73 4.76
C GLN A 91 -4.28 8.72 5.46
N ALA A 92 -3.39 8.21 6.31
CA ALA A 92 -2.43 9.05 7.02
C ALA A 92 -1.29 9.54 6.13
N LEU A 93 -0.91 8.78 5.09
CA LEU A 93 0.29 9.02 4.28
C LEU A 93 0.39 10.44 3.69
N PRO A 94 -0.64 11.03 3.06
CA PRO A 94 -0.54 12.39 2.51
C PRO A 94 -0.27 13.44 3.59
N SER A 95 -0.95 13.33 4.73
CA SER A 95 -0.76 14.25 5.85
C SER A 95 0.65 14.16 6.44
N LYS A 96 1.20 12.94 6.54
CA LYS A 96 2.56 12.69 7.01
C LYS A 96 3.60 13.16 6.01
N ALA A 97 3.37 12.96 4.71
CA ALA A 97 4.23 13.48 3.66
C ALA A 97 4.31 15.01 3.71
N ARG A 98 3.17 15.70 3.84
CA ARG A 98 3.14 17.16 4.03
C ARG A 98 3.91 17.61 5.25
N GLU A 99 3.71 16.94 6.39
CA GLU A 99 4.39 17.27 7.65
C GLU A 99 5.91 17.16 7.51
N LEU A 100 6.38 16.06 6.92
CA LEU A 100 7.81 15.77 6.76
C LEU A 100 8.47 16.66 5.69
N ALA A 101 7.73 17.13 4.70
CA ALA A 101 8.22 18.01 3.64
C ALA A 101 8.18 19.50 3.98
N SER A 102 7.69 19.88 5.17
CA SER A 102 7.39 21.27 5.53
C SER A 102 8.59 22.24 5.54
N PHE A 103 9.81 21.73 5.72
CA PHE A 103 11.04 22.53 5.82
C PHE A 103 12.04 22.28 4.68
N ILE A 104 11.62 21.64 3.59
CA ILE A 104 12.49 21.42 2.44
C ILE A 104 12.70 22.75 1.71
N ASP A 105 13.95 23.05 1.35
CA ASP A 105 14.30 24.19 0.51
C ASP A 105 13.62 24.06 -0.87
N ASP A 106 13.05 25.17 -1.36
CA ASP A 106 12.33 25.22 -2.64
C ASP A 106 13.29 25.06 -3.83
N GLU A 107 13.66 23.81 -4.16
CA GLU A 107 14.06 23.50 -5.53
C GLU A 107 12.79 23.48 -6.40
N PRO A 108 12.60 24.48 -7.30
CA PRO A 108 11.30 24.77 -7.90
C PRO A 108 10.68 23.58 -8.65
N GLY A 109 11.49 22.76 -9.33
CA GLY A 109 10.99 21.63 -10.12
C GLY A 109 10.62 20.40 -9.29
N ASN A 110 11.29 20.18 -8.16
CA ASN A 110 11.02 19.01 -7.32
C ASN A 110 9.80 19.23 -6.42
N ARG A 111 9.55 20.47 -6.00
CA ARG A 111 8.41 20.87 -5.16
C ARG A 111 7.08 20.78 -5.90
N THR A 112 7.00 21.26 -7.15
CA THR A 112 5.72 21.32 -7.90
C THR A 112 5.07 19.96 -8.10
N ASN A 113 5.82 18.96 -8.56
CA ASN A 113 5.28 17.60 -8.76
C ASN A 113 4.82 16.97 -7.44
N PHE A 114 5.57 17.19 -6.36
CA PHE A 114 5.22 16.70 -5.03
C PHE A 114 3.90 17.33 -4.53
N ASP A 115 3.74 18.64 -4.71
CA ASP A 115 2.56 19.38 -4.27
C ASP A 115 1.30 18.97 -5.05
N GLU A 116 1.41 18.72 -6.36
CA GLU A 116 0.31 18.21 -7.19
C GLU A 116 -0.14 16.82 -6.71
N LEU A 117 0.81 15.91 -6.50
CA LEU A 117 0.54 14.56 -5.99
C LEU A 117 0.00 14.59 -4.56
N LEU A 118 0.48 15.51 -3.73
CA LEU A 118 -0.02 15.73 -2.37
C LEU A 118 -1.47 16.24 -2.39
N GLN A 119 -1.81 17.17 -3.28
CA GLN A 119 -3.17 17.67 -3.42
C GLN A 119 -4.11 16.56 -3.91
N PHE A 120 -3.70 15.80 -4.92
CA PHE A 120 -4.48 14.68 -5.44
C PHE A 120 -4.68 13.60 -4.37
N SER A 121 -3.61 13.18 -3.68
CA SER A 121 -3.66 12.16 -2.62
C SER A 121 -4.53 12.58 -1.43
N THR A 122 -4.46 13.85 -1.02
CA THR A 122 -5.30 14.41 0.06
C THR A 122 -6.80 14.32 -0.29
N ASN A 123 -7.17 14.48 -1.56
CA ASN A 123 -8.56 14.43 -2.01
C ASN A 123 -9.11 12.99 -2.13
N ILE A 124 -8.26 12.00 -2.39
CA ILE A 124 -8.67 10.60 -2.52
C ILE A 124 -8.61 9.85 -1.18
N ALA A 125 -7.68 10.19 -0.29
CA ALA A 125 -7.44 9.46 0.95
C ALA A 125 -8.71 9.26 1.81
N PRO A 126 -9.53 10.29 2.10
CA PRO A 126 -10.76 10.10 2.89
C PRO A 126 -11.78 9.13 2.27
N LYS A 127 -11.73 8.92 0.94
CA LYS A 127 -12.68 8.08 0.20
C LYS A 127 -12.34 6.59 0.29
N LEU A 128 -11.17 6.23 0.81
CA LEU A 128 -10.71 4.84 0.91
C LEU A 128 -11.53 4.00 1.91
N GLN A 129 -12.45 4.61 2.66
CA GLN A 129 -13.35 3.91 3.58
C GLN A 129 -14.39 3.00 2.89
N PHE A 130 -14.68 3.17 1.58
CA PHE A 130 -15.89 2.62 0.96
C PHE A 130 -15.75 1.74 -0.30
N LYS A 131 -14.56 1.22 -0.66
CA LYS A 131 -14.49 0.23 -1.76
C LYS A 131 -14.88 -1.18 -1.28
N VAL A 132 -16.18 -1.48 -1.43
CA VAL A 132 -16.74 -2.83 -1.54
C VAL A 132 -17.34 -2.96 -2.94
N GLU A 133 -16.54 -2.81 -3.98
CA GLU A 133 -16.92 -3.18 -5.36
C GLU A 133 -15.65 -3.24 -6.22
N LEU A 134 -15.43 -4.39 -6.87
CA LEU A 134 -14.29 -4.63 -7.77
C LEU A 134 -14.69 -4.19 -9.20
N PRO A 135 -14.04 -3.18 -9.80
CA PRO A 135 -14.20 -2.92 -11.23
C PRO A 135 -13.45 -3.99 -12.02
N LYS A 136 -14.14 -4.56 -13.02
CA LYS A 136 -13.55 -5.47 -14.02
C LYS A 136 -12.64 -4.69 -14.98
N PHE A 137 -11.42 -4.37 -14.59
CA PHE A 137 -10.38 -3.96 -15.55
C PHE A 137 -9.01 -4.29 -14.97
N TYR A 138 -8.07 -4.64 -15.85
CA TYR A 138 -6.67 -5.05 -15.61
C TYR A 138 -6.44 -6.56 -15.36
N GLU A 139 -6.52 -7.33 -16.45
CA GLU A 139 -5.94 -8.67 -16.57
C GLU A 139 -4.42 -8.67 -16.86
N GLU A 140 -3.73 -7.53 -17.02
CA GLU A 140 -2.45 -7.56 -17.77
C GLU A 140 -1.18 -7.05 -17.10
N LEU A 141 -1.14 -6.59 -15.85
CA LEU A 141 0.13 -6.22 -15.22
C LEU A 141 0.17 -6.65 -13.75
N SER A 142 0.62 -7.88 -13.51
CA SER A 142 0.81 -8.40 -12.18
C SER A 142 2.23 -8.06 -11.68
N LEU A 143 2.35 -7.59 -10.45
CA LEU A 143 3.64 -7.52 -9.73
C LEU A 143 4.30 -8.90 -9.57
N VAL A 144 3.57 -9.99 -9.85
CA VAL A 144 4.09 -11.35 -9.96
C VAL A 144 5.10 -11.43 -11.11
N ASP A 145 4.86 -10.73 -12.22
CA ASP A 145 5.76 -10.71 -13.37
C ASP A 145 7.10 -10.05 -13.03
N TRP A 146 7.14 -8.98 -12.21
CA TRP A 146 8.38 -8.36 -11.75
C TRP A 146 9.19 -9.23 -10.77
N VAL A 147 8.51 -10.00 -9.92
CA VAL A 147 9.16 -10.89 -8.93
C VAL A 147 9.69 -12.17 -9.58
N TYR A 148 9.06 -12.64 -10.68
CA TYR A 148 9.53 -13.82 -11.42
C TYR A 148 10.57 -13.49 -12.50
N ASP A 149 10.52 -12.32 -13.13
CA ASP A 149 11.49 -11.89 -14.15
C ASP A 149 12.92 -11.70 -13.60
N LYS A 150 13.07 -11.44 -12.29
CA LYS A 150 14.39 -11.34 -11.63
C LYS A 150 14.98 -12.65 -11.10
N LYS A 151 14.33 -13.80 -11.31
CA LYS A 151 14.92 -15.11 -10.94
C LYS A 151 15.78 -15.75 -12.02
N ASP A 152 15.81 -15.19 -13.24
CA ASP A 152 16.61 -15.73 -14.37
C ASP A 152 17.92 -14.97 -14.64
N THR A 153 18.38 -14.10 -13.73
CA THR A 153 19.65 -13.36 -13.89
C THR A 153 20.61 -13.41 -12.71
N LEU A 154 20.50 -14.40 -11.82
CA LEU A 154 21.54 -14.72 -10.83
C LEU A 154 21.74 -16.24 -10.68
#